data_AF-A0A257WCN2-F1
#
_entry.id   AF-A0A257WCN2-F1
#
_cell.length_a   1.000
_cell.length_b   1.000
_cell.length_c   1.000
_cell.angle_alpha   90.00
_cell.angle_beta   90.00
_cell.angle_gamma   90.00
#
_symmetry.space_group_name_H-M   'P 1'
#
loop_
_entity.id
_entity.type
_entity.pdbx_description
1 polymer ?
#
loop_
_entity_poly.entity_id
_entity_poly.type
_entity_poly.pdbx_seq_one_letter_code
_entity_poly.pdbx_strand_id
1 'polypeptide(L)'
;MYGVPAVRGPDRRAIADLVNWLVQQAPLSTASPKIAAITDRRQTLERALPRPQLSIASTDGTAEDERLLIRGSHRKPGAAVPRQFLTVLQPFTRAGLLGPANGDPGSGRLEWAECIADGRNPLTARVLVNRLWQHHFGRGIVPTPDDFGKMGQPPSHPELLDWLAAEFLRSGWSLKHMHRVMLQSATYLQSSHVHSMAAEEHDPQNVLLHRMSVQRLEAEPIRDALLALSGRLDDVMFGPSVMPFLTPFMEGRGRPGQSGPLDGNGRRSLYVNVRRNFLSPMFLAFDFPTPFTTMGKRSTSNVPAQALTLMNNPLVVQQSALWADAVLRRHTDSTERIAGLYIDAFGREPTAEEQSAALEFLGPAAASSDPAPWHDLAHVLVNVKEFVFVE
;
A
#
# COMPACT_ATOMS: atom_id res chain seq x y z
N MET A 1 64.53 -19.21 55.49
CA MET A 1 63.13 -19.08 55.06
C MET A 1 63.14 -18.89 53.54
N TYR A 2 63.10 -19.99 52.78
CA TYR A 2 63.03 -19.96 51.31
C TYR A 2 61.81 -20.78 50.89
N GLY A 3 60.79 -20.09 50.39
CA GLY A 3 59.54 -20.68 49.92
C GLY A 3 59.66 -21.17 48.48
N VAL A 4 59.17 -22.39 48.24
CA VAL A 4 59.08 -23.02 46.92
C VAL A 4 57.95 -22.36 46.11
N PRO A 5 58.15 -22.01 44.82
CA PRO A 5 57.10 -21.41 44.00
C PRO A 5 56.10 -22.47 43.50
N ALA A 6 54.81 -22.17 43.65
CA ALA A 6 53.72 -23.00 43.15
C ALA A 6 53.67 -22.98 41.61
N VAL A 7 53.66 -24.16 40.99
CA VAL A 7 53.50 -24.37 39.55
C VAL A 7 52.12 -23.87 39.12
N ARG A 8 52.07 -22.78 38.34
CA ARG A 8 50.83 -22.30 37.70
C ARG A 8 50.44 -23.25 36.57
N GLY A 9 49.25 -23.83 36.66
CA GLY A 9 48.65 -24.63 35.58
C GLY A 9 48.45 -23.82 34.29
N PRO A 10 48.21 -24.48 33.16
CA PRO A 10 48.14 -23.84 31.84
C PRO A 10 47.05 -22.75 31.77
N ASP A 11 47.36 -21.67 31.06
CA ASP A 11 46.47 -20.53 30.85
C ASP A 11 45.16 -20.98 30.17
N ARG A 12 44.05 -20.83 30.90
CA ARG A 12 42.72 -21.25 30.46
C ARG A 12 42.29 -20.55 29.17
N ARG A 13 42.81 -19.34 28.90
CA ARG A 13 42.52 -18.59 27.69
C ARG A 13 43.19 -19.22 26.47
N ALA A 14 44.46 -19.59 26.59
CA ALA A 14 45.20 -20.29 25.53
C ALA A 14 44.57 -21.66 25.20
N ILE A 15 44.04 -22.37 26.20
CA ILE A 15 43.31 -23.62 25.97
C ILE A 15 42.00 -23.36 25.21
N ALA A 16 41.24 -22.33 25.58
CA ALA A 16 39.99 -21.98 24.90
C ALA A 16 40.22 -21.58 23.43
N ASP A 17 41.27 -20.79 23.16
CA ASP A 17 41.64 -20.37 21.81
C ASP A 17 42.10 -21.56 20.95
N LEU A 18 42.87 -22.49 21.50
CA LEU A 18 43.28 -23.72 20.83
C LEU A 18 42.08 -24.64 20.53
N VAL A 19 41.15 -24.78 21.47
CA VAL A 19 39.92 -25.57 21.26
C VAL A 19 39.06 -24.95 20.17
N ASN A 20 38.88 -23.63 20.17
CA ASN A 20 38.13 -22.94 19.11
C ASN A 20 38.77 -23.12 17.74
N TRP A 21 40.10 -23.01 17.66
CA TRP A 21 40.84 -23.24 16.43
C TRP A 21 40.67 -24.70 15.92
N LEU A 22 40.79 -25.69 16.82
CA LEU A 22 40.59 -27.11 16.48
C LEU A 22 39.16 -27.42 16.00
N VAL A 23 38.15 -26.78 16.60
CA VAL A 23 36.73 -26.91 16.19
C VAL A 23 36.51 -26.36 14.77
N GLN A 24 37.24 -25.31 14.38
CA GLN A 24 37.10 -24.68 13.06
C GLN A 24 37.83 -25.44 11.94
N GLN A 25 38.93 -26.14 12.26
CA GLN A 25 39.83 -26.72 11.25
C GLN A 25 39.66 -28.23 11.05
N ALA A 26 39.01 -28.95 11.97
CA ALA A 26 38.82 -30.40 11.87
C ALA A 26 37.41 -30.84 12.27
N PRO A 27 36.81 -31.86 11.63
CA PRO A 27 35.60 -32.50 12.13
C PRO A 27 35.92 -33.28 13.40
N LEU A 28 35.87 -32.60 14.54
CA LEU A 28 36.17 -33.17 15.86
C LEU A 28 35.26 -34.36 16.24
N SER A 29 34.18 -34.60 15.49
CA SER A 29 33.27 -35.74 15.64
C SER A 29 33.96 -37.10 15.46
N THR A 30 35.10 -37.18 14.77
CA THR A 30 35.85 -38.45 14.60
C THR A 30 36.92 -38.68 15.67
N ALA A 31 37.22 -37.68 16.50
CA ALA A 31 38.33 -37.73 17.45
C ALA A 31 37.99 -38.51 18.74
N SER A 32 36.72 -38.64 19.11
CA SER A 32 36.29 -39.41 20.27
C SER A 32 34.78 -39.70 20.26
N PRO A 33 34.31 -40.87 20.73
CA PRO A 33 32.89 -41.17 20.89
C PRO A 33 32.14 -40.14 21.76
N LYS A 34 32.81 -39.56 22.76
CA LYS A 34 32.22 -38.52 23.63
C LYS A 34 32.00 -37.20 22.86
N ILE A 35 32.92 -36.84 21.97
CA ILE A 35 32.81 -35.61 21.17
C ILE A 35 31.77 -35.79 20.06
N ALA A 36 31.67 -36.99 19.47
CA ALA A 36 30.59 -37.34 18.54
C ALA A 36 29.22 -37.15 19.20
N ALA A 37 29.01 -37.72 20.40
CA ALA A 37 27.76 -37.60 21.14
C ALA A 37 27.39 -36.14 21.48
N ILE A 38 28.35 -35.32 21.89
CA ILE A 38 28.12 -33.89 22.17
C ILE A 38 27.79 -33.13 20.88
N THR A 39 28.47 -33.45 19.78
CA THR A 39 28.24 -32.81 18.47
C THR A 39 26.85 -33.16 17.92
N ASP A 40 26.43 -34.43 18.02
CA ASP A 40 25.09 -34.88 17.63
C ASP A 40 24.02 -34.23 18.50
N ARG A 41 24.26 -34.10 19.81
CA ARG A 41 23.36 -33.39 20.71
C ARG A 41 23.25 -31.91 20.35
N ARG A 42 24.36 -31.24 20.01
CA ARG A 42 24.38 -29.86 19.53
C ARG A 42 23.56 -29.72 18.25
N GLN A 43 23.80 -30.56 17.24
CA GLN A 43 23.07 -30.51 15.97
C GLN A 43 21.58 -30.80 16.16
N THR A 44 21.22 -31.73 17.05
CA THR A 44 19.81 -32.01 17.38
C THR A 44 19.14 -30.81 18.01
N LEU A 45 19.82 -30.14 18.95
CA LEU A 45 19.32 -28.91 19.58
C LEU A 45 19.23 -27.76 18.56
N GLU A 46 20.25 -27.55 17.73
CA GLU A 46 20.28 -26.54 16.67
C GLU A 46 19.14 -26.74 15.65
N ARG A 47 18.83 -27.98 15.27
CA ARG A 47 17.69 -28.30 14.39
C ARG A 47 16.34 -28.11 15.07
N ALA A 48 16.27 -28.26 16.39
CA ALA A 48 15.07 -28.04 17.18
C ALA A 48 14.83 -26.57 17.52
N LEU A 49 15.83 -25.70 17.38
CA LEU A 49 15.64 -24.27 17.55
C LEU A 49 14.69 -23.73 16.47
N PRO A 50 13.66 -22.95 16.85
CA PRO A 50 12.85 -22.26 15.87
C PRO A 50 13.75 -21.34 15.05
N ARG A 51 13.47 -21.22 13.74
CA ARG A 51 14.22 -20.27 12.89
C ARG A 51 14.13 -18.88 13.54
N PRO A 52 15.26 -18.18 13.74
CA PRO A 52 15.22 -16.86 14.34
C PRO A 52 14.35 -15.95 13.47
N GLN A 53 13.38 -15.31 14.10
CA GLN A 53 12.60 -14.28 13.44
C GLN A 53 13.48 -13.04 13.35
N LEU A 54 14.11 -12.87 12.19
CA LEU A 54 14.88 -11.67 11.89
C LEU A 54 13.90 -10.52 11.65
N SER A 55 14.05 -9.45 12.42
CA SER A 55 13.37 -8.19 12.16
C SER A 55 14.37 -7.22 11.52
N ILE A 56 13.89 -6.36 10.63
CA ILE A 56 14.67 -5.21 10.18
C ILE A 56 14.77 -4.26 11.38
N ALA A 57 15.96 -4.19 11.96
CA ALA A 57 16.28 -3.17 12.95
C ALA A 57 16.98 -2.01 12.25
N SER A 58 16.58 -0.78 12.58
CA SER A 58 17.36 0.41 12.25
C SER A 58 18.06 0.86 13.51
N THR A 59 19.36 1.09 13.42
CA THR A 59 20.11 1.80 14.46
C THR A 59 20.28 3.24 14.01
N ASP A 60 20.36 4.15 14.97
CA ASP A 60 20.72 5.53 14.64
C ASP A 60 22.13 5.58 14.05
N GLY A 61 22.34 6.47 13.08
CA GLY A 61 23.62 6.65 12.42
C GLY A 61 24.47 7.71 13.12
N THR A 62 25.71 7.88 12.65
CA THR A 62 26.56 9.00 13.05
C THR A 62 26.26 10.23 12.20
N ALA A 63 26.38 11.41 12.80
CA ALA A 63 26.39 12.66 12.07
C ALA A 63 27.75 12.86 11.38
N GLU A 64 27.73 13.30 10.12
CA GLU A 64 28.95 13.62 9.36
C GLU A 64 28.78 14.97 8.67
N ASP A 65 29.86 15.75 8.65
CA ASP A 65 29.96 16.94 7.81
C ASP A 65 30.19 16.51 6.36
N GLU A 66 29.51 17.16 5.44
CA GLU A 66 29.61 16.85 4.01
C GLU A 66 30.47 17.86 3.27
N ARG A 67 31.03 17.49 2.12
CA ARG A 67 31.78 18.45 1.28
C ARG A 67 30.91 18.96 0.15
N LEU A 68 30.99 20.27 -0.12
CA LEU A 68 30.32 20.87 -1.26
C LEU A 68 30.85 20.27 -2.57
N LEU A 69 30.04 19.49 -3.27
CA LEU A 69 30.43 18.91 -4.56
C LEU A 69 30.33 19.97 -5.67
N ILE A 70 31.47 20.44 -6.17
CA ILE A 70 31.49 21.49 -7.20
C ILE A 70 30.85 20.95 -8.48
N ARG A 71 29.73 21.56 -8.88
CA ARG A 71 28.87 21.10 -9.99
C ARG A 71 28.35 19.66 -9.81
N GLY A 72 28.17 19.22 -8.57
CA GLY A 72 27.66 17.87 -8.24
C GLY A 72 28.65 16.74 -8.50
N SER A 73 29.93 17.03 -8.78
CA SER A 73 30.93 15.99 -9.03
C SER A 73 31.51 15.46 -7.72
N HIS A 74 31.26 14.18 -7.42
CA HIS A 74 31.88 13.46 -6.29
C HIS A 74 33.42 13.44 -6.34
N ARG A 75 34.02 13.73 -7.50
CA ARG A 75 35.48 13.80 -7.69
C ARG A 75 36.09 15.18 -7.41
N LYS A 76 35.26 16.21 -7.23
CA LYS A 76 35.68 17.60 -6.97
C LYS A 76 35.08 18.11 -5.66
N PRO A 77 35.49 17.54 -4.51
CA PRO A 77 35.03 18.02 -3.22
C PRO A 77 35.59 19.42 -2.95
N GLY A 78 34.70 20.34 -2.58
CA GLY A 78 35.02 21.69 -2.16
C GLY A 78 35.17 21.80 -0.63
N ALA A 79 34.75 22.96 -0.10
CA ALA A 79 34.76 23.23 1.33
C ALA A 79 33.86 22.25 2.10
N ALA A 80 34.26 21.92 3.32
CA ALA A 80 33.40 21.21 4.26
C ALA A 80 32.21 22.11 4.64
N VAL A 81 31.03 21.55 4.61
CA VAL A 81 29.76 22.15 4.99
C VAL A 81 29.34 21.45 6.28
N PRO A 82 29.33 22.17 7.42
CA PRO A 82 28.94 21.55 8.67
C PRO A 82 27.50 21.06 8.59
N ARG A 83 27.20 19.96 9.29
CA ARG A 83 25.83 19.54 9.50
C ARG A 83 25.05 20.70 10.10
N GLN A 84 23.96 21.07 9.43
CA GLN A 84 23.04 22.09 9.90
C GLN A 84 21.66 21.88 9.29
N PHE A 85 20.66 22.47 9.93
CA PHE A 85 19.31 22.45 9.41
C PHE A 85 19.11 23.37 8.22
N LEU A 86 18.09 23.10 7.39
CA LEU A 86 17.67 24.00 6.33
C LEU A 86 17.29 25.36 6.91
N THR A 87 18.09 26.38 6.60
CA THR A 87 17.95 27.73 7.17
C THR A 87 16.56 28.31 6.94
N VAL A 88 15.95 28.02 5.79
CA VAL A 88 14.60 28.50 5.43
C VAL A 88 13.50 27.97 6.36
N LEU A 89 13.72 26.81 6.99
CA LEU A 89 12.73 26.18 7.86
C LEU A 89 12.94 26.56 9.33
N GLN A 90 14.13 27.05 9.72
CA GLN A 90 14.48 27.35 11.13
C GLN A 90 13.44 28.19 11.90
N PRO A 91 12.74 29.20 11.33
CA PRO A 91 11.74 29.96 12.07
C PRO A 91 10.51 29.14 12.50
N PHE A 92 10.26 28.02 11.83
CA PHE A 92 9.09 27.16 12.04
C PHE A 92 9.42 25.91 12.87
N THR A 93 10.66 25.81 13.35
CA THR A 93 11.12 24.67 14.14
C THR A 93 11.42 25.11 15.57
N ARG A 94 11.42 24.15 16.50
CA ARG A 94 11.87 24.44 17.86
C ARG A 94 13.34 24.86 17.79
N ALA A 95 13.66 26.02 18.36
CA ALA A 95 15.05 26.43 18.57
C ALA A 95 15.81 25.32 19.31
N GLY A 96 16.96 24.89 18.75
CA GLY A 96 17.86 23.93 19.38
C GLY A 96 17.75 22.46 18.93
N LEU A 97 16.75 22.07 18.14
CA LEU A 97 16.61 20.67 17.70
C LEU A 97 17.62 20.25 16.62
N LEU A 98 18.15 21.19 15.84
CA LEU A 98 19.06 20.89 14.73
C LEU A 98 20.17 21.97 14.63
N GLY A 99 20.74 22.32 15.79
CA GLY A 99 21.93 23.16 15.87
C GLY A 99 23.19 22.44 15.35
N PRO A 100 24.32 23.16 15.16
CA PRO A 100 25.59 22.50 14.90
C PRO A 100 25.82 21.43 15.97
N ALA A 101 26.31 20.26 15.56
CA ALA A 101 26.51 19.12 16.43
C ALA A 101 27.34 19.51 17.66
N ASN A 102 26.67 19.83 18.76
CA ASN A 102 27.30 20.08 20.06
C ASN A 102 27.64 18.73 20.70
N GLY A 103 28.34 17.86 19.96
CA GLY A 103 28.80 16.55 20.44
C GLY A 103 27.71 15.49 20.64
N ASP A 104 26.51 15.68 20.10
CA ASP A 104 25.42 14.68 20.19
C ASP A 104 25.71 13.50 19.22
N PRO A 105 25.82 12.24 19.69
CA PRO A 105 26.28 11.11 18.86
C PRO A 105 25.26 10.61 17.81
N GLY A 106 24.04 11.16 17.75
CA GLY A 106 22.97 10.70 16.86
C GLY A 106 22.93 11.34 15.46
N SER A 107 22.18 10.74 14.54
CA SER A 107 22.13 11.19 13.13
C SER A 107 21.35 12.48 12.91
N GLY A 108 20.53 12.92 13.86
CA GLY A 108 19.61 14.04 13.67
C GLY A 108 18.25 13.70 13.09
N ARG A 109 18.01 12.42 12.74
CA ARG A 109 16.79 12.00 12.05
C ARG A 109 15.58 12.03 12.96
N LEU A 110 15.74 11.72 14.25
CA LEU A 110 14.66 11.79 15.23
C LEU A 110 14.22 13.23 15.41
N GLU A 111 15.17 14.13 15.61
CA GLU A 111 14.98 15.57 15.76
C GLU A 111 14.27 16.16 14.53
N TRP A 112 14.69 15.70 13.35
CA TRP A 112 14.04 16.06 12.10
C TRP A 112 12.59 15.56 12.02
N ALA A 113 12.34 14.31 12.40
CA ALA A 113 11.00 13.73 12.42
C ALA A 113 10.07 14.45 13.41
N GLU A 114 10.56 14.77 14.61
CA GLU A 114 9.85 15.56 15.62
C GLU A 114 9.51 16.95 15.10
N CYS A 115 10.44 17.58 14.38
CA CYS A 115 10.21 18.86 13.74
C CYS A 115 9.15 18.80 12.62
N ILE A 116 9.14 17.74 11.80
CA ILE A 116 8.10 17.53 10.79
C ILE A 116 6.74 17.35 11.48
N ALA A 117 6.69 16.56 12.55
CA ALA A 117 5.46 16.27 13.28
C ALA A 117 5.02 17.35 14.27
N ASP A 118 5.80 18.43 14.45
CA ASP A 118 5.49 19.51 15.37
C ASP A 118 4.24 20.27 14.91
N GLY A 119 3.29 20.52 15.82
CA GLY A 119 2.05 21.26 15.50
C GLY A 119 2.27 22.72 15.09
N ARG A 120 3.46 23.29 15.34
CA ARG A 120 3.85 24.62 14.85
C ARG A 120 4.29 24.61 13.39
N ASN A 121 4.58 23.44 12.83
CA ASN A 121 4.86 23.31 11.41
C ASN A 121 3.55 23.45 10.62
N PRO A 122 3.39 24.52 9.82
CA PRO A 122 2.13 24.78 9.13
C PRO A 122 1.88 23.82 7.96
N LEU A 123 2.89 23.08 7.48
CA LEU A 123 2.79 22.27 6.27
C LEU A 123 2.25 20.88 6.55
N THR A 124 2.70 20.21 7.61
CA THR A 124 2.41 18.79 7.84
C THR A 124 0.90 18.52 7.95
N ALA A 125 0.20 19.31 8.76
CA ALA A 125 -1.24 19.20 8.89
C ALA A 125 -1.97 19.52 7.57
N ARG A 126 -1.61 20.63 6.90
CA ARG A 126 -2.20 21.05 5.62
C ARG A 126 -2.01 20.01 4.52
N VAL A 127 -0.81 19.45 4.38
CA VAL A 127 -0.50 18.41 3.38
C VAL A 127 -1.31 17.16 3.64
N LEU A 128 -1.40 16.72 4.90
CA LEU A 128 -2.14 15.50 5.23
C LEU A 128 -3.65 15.66 5.03
N VAL A 129 -4.26 16.74 5.52
CA VAL A 129 -5.69 16.95 5.33
C VAL A 129 -6.05 17.16 3.86
N ASN A 130 -5.16 17.77 3.07
CA ASN A 130 -5.34 17.86 1.62
C ASN A 130 -5.29 16.49 0.94
N ARG A 131 -4.42 15.58 1.39
CA ARG A 131 -4.39 14.18 0.89
C ARG A 131 -5.67 13.44 1.26
N LEU A 132 -6.13 13.56 2.50
CA LEU A 132 -7.41 12.98 2.93
C LEU A 132 -8.55 13.52 2.07
N TRP A 133 -8.60 14.84 1.88
CA TRP A 133 -9.58 15.49 1.02
C TRP A 133 -9.51 14.96 -0.41
N GLN A 134 -8.32 14.89 -1.01
CA GLN A 134 -8.13 14.35 -2.35
C GLN A 134 -8.66 12.91 -2.49
N HIS A 135 -8.50 12.07 -1.47
CA HIS A 135 -9.00 10.69 -1.51
C HIS A 135 -10.53 10.60 -1.40
N HIS A 136 -11.19 11.54 -0.72
CA HIS A 136 -12.66 11.56 -0.64
C HIS A 136 -13.31 12.28 -1.80
N PHE A 137 -12.69 13.33 -2.34
CA PHE A 137 -13.28 14.23 -3.35
C PHE A 137 -12.62 14.12 -4.73
N GLY A 138 -11.63 13.24 -4.91
CA GLY A 138 -10.88 13.02 -6.18
C GLY A 138 -9.88 14.12 -6.54
N ARG A 139 -10.06 15.32 -5.98
CA ARG A 139 -9.20 16.49 -6.15
C ARG A 139 -8.90 17.13 -4.80
N GLY A 140 -7.62 17.32 -4.49
CA GLY A 140 -7.21 18.08 -3.31
C GLY A 140 -7.58 19.56 -3.42
N ILE A 141 -7.80 20.22 -2.27
CA ILE A 141 -7.96 21.68 -2.19
C ILE A 141 -6.75 22.36 -2.84
N VAL A 142 -5.54 21.86 -2.54
CA VAL A 142 -4.33 22.08 -3.33
C VAL A 142 -4.23 20.91 -4.32
N PRO A 143 -4.36 21.15 -5.64
CA PRO A 143 -4.41 20.08 -6.62
C PRO A 143 -3.05 19.41 -6.87
N THR A 144 -1.96 20.01 -6.39
CA THR A 144 -0.58 19.48 -6.44
C THR A 144 -0.17 18.92 -5.07
N PRO A 145 -0.55 17.66 -4.71
CA PRO A 145 -0.32 17.11 -3.37
C PRO A 145 1.15 16.91 -3.00
N ASP A 146 2.05 16.93 -3.97
CA ASP A 146 3.51 16.82 -3.78
C ASP A 146 4.22 18.19 -3.77
N ASP A 147 3.51 19.29 -4.08
CA ASP A 147 4.10 20.62 -4.13
C ASP A 147 3.14 21.68 -3.56
N PHE A 148 3.42 22.09 -2.32
CA PHE A 148 2.75 23.18 -1.61
C PHE A 148 3.55 24.50 -1.71
N GLY A 149 4.63 24.51 -2.49
CA GLY A 149 5.51 25.65 -2.69
C GLY A 149 5.11 26.49 -3.91
N LYS A 150 6.03 27.35 -4.35
CA LYS A 150 5.82 28.26 -5.49
C LYS A 150 5.68 27.56 -6.85
N MET A 151 6.12 26.31 -6.94
CA MET A 151 6.01 25.49 -8.16
C MET A 151 4.69 24.71 -8.20
N GLY A 152 3.99 24.61 -7.05
CA GLY A 152 2.65 24.08 -6.94
C GLY A 152 1.56 25.09 -7.30
N GLN A 153 0.31 24.66 -7.20
CA GLN A 153 -0.87 25.50 -7.40
C GLN A 153 -1.43 26.00 -6.07
N PRO A 154 -2.03 27.20 -6.02
CA PRO A 154 -2.68 27.70 -4.81
C PRO A 154 -3.91 26.85 -4.42
N PRO A 155 -4.29 26.86 -3.14
CA PRO A 155 -5.52 26.20 -2.69
C PRO A 155 -6.76 26.86 -3.30
N SER A 156 -7.75 26.07 -3.71
CA SER A 156 -9.06 26.60 -4.14
C SER A 156 -9.83 27.26 -2.99
N HIS A 157 -9.71 26.70 -1.78
CA HIS A 157 -10.39 27.16 -0.57
C HIS A 157 -9.38 27.29 0.59
N PRO A 158 -8.61 28.39 0.67
CA PRO A 158 -7.55 28.55 1.67
C PRO A 158 -8.06 28.49 3.11
N GLU A 159 -9.18 29.15 3.40
CA GLU A 159 -9.76 29.18 4.76
C GLU A 159 -10.24 27.79 5.20
N LEU A 160 -10.82 27.01 4.29
CA LEU A 160 -11.22 25.63 4.57
C LEU A 160 -10.00 24.74 4.85
N LEU A 161 -8.93 24.88 4.08
CA LEU A 161 -7.70 24.13 4.30
C LEU A 161 -7.10 24.45 5.68
N ASP A 162 -7.09 25.72 6.07
CA ASP A 162 -6.58 26.17 7.36
C ASP A 162 -7.45 25.67 8.52
N TRP A 163 -8.77 25.71 8.36
CA TRP A 163 -9.69 25.15 9.34
C TRP A 163 -9.51 23.64 9.51
N LEU A 164 -9.43 22.88 8.42
CA LEU A 164 -9.20 21.43 8.47
C LEU A 164 -7.86 21.09 9.13
N ALA A 165 -6.80 21.84 8.82
CA ALA A 165 -5.49 21.65 9.43
C ALA A 165 -5.53 21.93 10.94
N ALA A 166 -6.19 23.01 11.36
CA ALA A 166 -6.36 23.34 12.78
C ALA A 166 -7.20 22.29 13.53
N GLU A 167 -8.27 21.78 12.91
CA GLU A 167 -9.10 20.74 13.50
C GLU A 167 -8.36 19.39 13.60
N PHE A 168 -7.52 19.08 12.62
CA PHE A 168 -6.68 17.89 12.68
C PHE A 168 -5.69 17.94 13.85
N LEU A 169 -5.08 19.11 14.12
CA LEU A 169 -4.25 19.31 15.30
C LEU A 169 -5.05 19.23 16.61
N ARG A 170 -6.22 19.89 16.68
CA ARG A 170 -7.11 19.88 17.86
C ARG A 170 -7.60 18.48 18.22
N SER A 171 -7.86 17.63 17.22
CA SER A 171 -8.28 16.24 17.41
C SER A 171 -7.14 15.28 17.78
N GLY A 172 -5.92 15.79 17.98
CA GLY A 172 -4.76 14.98 18.32
C GLY A 172 -4.27 14.11 17.18
N TRP A 173 -4.29 14.64 15.94
CA TRP A 173 -3.85 13.93 14.73
C TRP A 173 -4.70 12.70 14.39
N SER A 174 -5.98 12.70 14.78
CA SER A 174 -6.87 11.56 14.56
C SER A 174 -7.39 11.50 13.12
N LEU A 175 -6.86 10.56 12.33
CA LEU A 175 -7.33 10.29 10.96
C LEU A 175 -8.83 9.93 10.94
N LYS A 176 -9.28 9.11 11.90
CA LYS A 176 -10.67 8.67 12.01
C LYS A 176 -11.62 9.86 12.25
N HIS A 177 -11.18 10.84 13.04
CA HIS A 177 -11.94 12.07 13.25
C HIS A 177 -12.09 12.86 11.96
N MET A 178 -10.98 13.08 11.24
CA MET A 178 -11.01 13.83 9.98
C MET A 178 -11.85 13.15 8.91
N HIS A 179 -11.78 11.82 8.79
CA HIS A 179 -12.68 11.06 7.94
C HIS A 179 -14.14 11.36 8.26
N ARG A 180 -14.53 11.31 9.54
CA ARG A 180 -15.91 11.62 9.93
C ARG A 180 -16.31 13.05 9.58
N VAL A 181 -15.45 14.03 9.86
CA VAL A 181 -15.71 15.45 9.55
C VAL A 181 -15.97 15.64 8.05
N MET A 182 -15.15 15.04 7.18
CA MET A 182 -15.31 15.13 5.73
C MET A 182 -16.56 14.40 5.23
N LEU A 183 -16.76 13.15 5.67
CA LEU A 183 -17.88 12.30 5.24
C LEU A 183 -19.26 12.81 5.71
N GLN A 184 -19.30 13.61 6.77
CA GLN A 184 -20.52 14.24 7.28
C GLN A 184 -20.74 15.67 6.73
N SER A 185 -19.84 16.17 5.89
CA SER A 185 -19.99 17.50 5.31
C SER A 185 -21.13 17.54 4.29
N ALA A 186 -21.83 18.67 4.20
CA ALA A 186 -22.81 18.89 3.16
C ALA A 186 -22.20 18.69 1.77
N THR A 187 -20.92 19.04 1.60
CA THR A 187 -20.18 18.88 0.34
C THR A 187 -20.02 17.42 -0.08
N TYR A 188 -19.73 16.51 0.87
CA TYR A 188 -19.60 15.07 0.57
C TYR A 188 -20.95 14.41 0.30
N LEU A 189 -22.01 14.88 0.95
CA LEU A 189 -23.37 14.36 0.79
C LEU A 189 -24.10 14.91 -0.46
N GLN A 190 -23.40 15.65 -1.33
CA GLN A 190 -23.98 16.12 -2.59
C GLN A 190 -24.18 14.97 -3.57
N SER A 191 -25.17 15.13 -4.44
CA SER A 191 -25.37 14.25 -5.58
C SER A 191 -24.30 14.50 -6.66
N SER A 192 -23.94 13.45 -7.41
CA SER A 192 -23.08 13.55 -8.60
C SER A 192 -23.82 14.07 -9.84
N HIS A 193 -25.16 14.15 -9.79
CA HIS A 193 -25.99 14.71 -10.86
C HIS A 193 -25.80 16.22 -11.04
N VAL A 194 -25.76 16.66 -12.30
CA VAL A 194 -25.71 18.08 -12.64
C VAL A 194 -27.11 18.68 -12.44
N HIS A 195 -27.30 19.40 -11.33
CA HIS A 195 -28.57 20.07 -11.02
C HIS A 195 -28.74 21.42 -11.72
N SER A 196 -27.65 22.07 -12.12
CA SER A 196 -27.67 23.39 -12.77
C SER A 196 -26.65 23.42 -13.91
N MET A 197 -27.15 23.54 -15.14
CA MET A 197 -26.30 23.71 -16.32
C MET A 197 -25.47 25.00 -16.24
N ALA A 198 -26.02 26.07 -15.66
CA ALA A 198 -25.29 27.30 -15.48
C ALA A 198 -24.06 27.10 -14.56
N ALA A 199 -24.18 26.30 -13.49
CA ALA A 199 -23.05 26.01 -12.62
C ALA A 199 -21.96 25.21 -13.36
N GLU A 200 -22.36 24.22 -14.16
CA GLU A 200 -21.42 23.42 -14.96
C GLU A 200 -20.71 24.25 -16.05
N GLU A 201 -21.37 25.24 -16.63
CA GLU A 201 -20.76 26.16 -17.59
C GLU A 201 -19.72 27.10 -16.95
N HIS A 202 -19.96 27.54 -15.70
CA HIS A 202 -19.05 28.45 -14.98
C HIS A 202 -17.89 27.71 -14.31
N ASP A 203 -18.10 26.47 -13.84
CA ASP A 203 -17.09 25.63 -13.22
C ASP A 203 -17.11 24.19 -13.77
N PRO A 204 -16.71 23.99 -15.04
CA PRO A 204 -16.72 22.67 -15.68
C PRO A 204 -15.73 21.68 -15.05
N GLN A 205 -14.79 22.16 -14.23
CA GLN A 205 -13.82 21.32 -13.53
C GLN A 205 -14.27 20.96 -12.11
N ASN A 206 -15.44 21.44 -11.68
CA ASN A 206 -15.99 21.24 -10.35
C ASN A 206 -15.00 21.61 -9.22
N VAL A 207 -14.24 22.70 -9.41
CA VAL A 207 -13.26 23.20 -8.44
C VAL A 207 -13.94 23.76 -7.19
N LEU A 208 -15.13 24.34 -7.35
CA LEU A 208 -15.99 24.91 -6.31
C LEU A 208 -16.93 23.86 -5.70
N LEU A 209 -16.92 22.63 -6.22
CA LEU A 209 -17.63 21.47 -5.65
C LEU A 209 -19.15 21.68 -5.60
N HIS A 210 -19.76 22.11 -6.71
CA HIS A 210 -21.22 22.25 -6.84
C HIS A 210 -21.94 20.91 -7.03
N ARG A 211 -21.20 19.82 -7.20
CA ARG A 211 -21.68 18.43 -7.22
C ARG A 211 -20.61 17.48 -6.69
N MET A 212 -20.99 16.26 -6.35
CA MET A 212 -20.01 15.21 -6.09
C MET A 212 -19.34 14.79 -7.41
N SER A 213 -18.04 14.51 -7.35
CA SER A 213 -17.29 14.09 -8.54
C SER A 213 -17.28 12.57 -8.61
N VAL A 214 -17.73 12.01 -9.73
CA VAL A 214 -17.61 10.58 -10.02
C VAL A 214 -16.14 10.18 -10.01
N GLN A 215 -15.78 9.14 -9.26
CA GLN A 215 -14.41 8.70 -9.06
C GLN A 215 -14.19 7.31 -9.66
N ARG A 216 -13.11 7.19 -10.44
CA ARG A 216 -12.65 5.88 -10.91
C ARG A 216 -11.93 5.15 -9.78
N LEU A 217 -12.39 3.94 -9.46
CA LEU A 217 -11.71 3.04 -8.54
C LEU A 217 -10.31 2.68 -9.03
N GLU A 218 -9.36 2.60 -8.09
CA GLU A 218 -8.01 2.14 -8.36
C GLU A 218 -7.98 0.62 -8.63
N ALA A 219 -6.85 0.09 -9.10
CA ALA A 219 -6.72 -1.32 -9.43
C ALA A 219 -7.02 -2.27 -8.24
N GLU A 220 -6.58 -1.90 -7.05
CA GLU A 220 -6.67 -2.71 -5.85
C GLU A 220 -8.12 -2.82 -5.34
N PRO A 221 -8.89 -1.72 -5.18
CA PRO A 221 -10.33 -1.80 -4.92
C PRO A 221 -11.10 -2.61 -5.95
N ILE A 222 -10.80 -2.48 -7.25
CA ILE A 222 -11.50 -3.27 -8.29
C ILE A 222 -11.29 -4.77 -8.08
N ARG A 223 -10.05 -5.20 -7.81
CA ARG A 223 -9.77 -6.61 -7.50
C ARG A 223 -10.45 -7.04 -6.19
N ASP A 224 -10.38 -6.22 -5.15
CA ASP A 224 -10.95 -6.56 -3.85
C ASP A 224 -12.49 -6.62 -3.90
N ALA A 225 -13.14 -5.79 -4.73
CA ALA A 225 -14.57 -5.86 -5.02
C ALA A 225 -14.94 -7.19 -5.70
N LEU A 226 -14.16 -7.65 -6.68
CA LEU A 226 -14.39 -8.97 -7.30
C LEU A 226 -14.30 -10.12 -6.30
N LEU A 227 -13.34 -10.07 -5.37
CA LEU A 227 -13.21 -11.06 -4.30
C LEU A 227 -14.38 -10.97 -3.30
N ALA A 228 -14.89 -9.77 -3.03
CA ALA A 228 -16.03 -9.57 -2.16
C ALA A 228 -17.30 -10.17 -2.79
N LEU A 229 -17.59 -9.85 -4.06
CA LEU A 229 -18.73 -10.37 -4.82
C LEU A 229 -18.73 -11.89 -4.90
N SER A 230 -17.58 -12.50 -5.17
CA SER A 230 -17.45 -13.95 -5.26
C SER A 230 -17.48 -14.66 -3.91
N GLY A 231 -17.48 -13.92 -2.80
CA GLY A 231 -17.35 -14.48 -1.45
C GLY A 231 -15.97 -15.05 -1.13
N ARG A 232 -14.94 -14.74 -1.94
CA ARG A 232 -13.56 -15.19 -1.75
C ARG A 232 -12.73 -14.26 -0.88
N LEU A 233 -13.20 -13.06 -0.59
CA LEU A 233 -12.43 -12.07 0.18
C LEU A 233 -12.12 -12.58 1.60
N ASP A 234 -10.83 -12.69 1.90
CA ASP A 234 -10.30 -12.91 3.25
C ASP A 234 -9.96 -11.55 3.89
N ASP A 235 -10.68 -11.22 4.96
CA ASP A 235 -10.55 -9.97 5.71
C ASP A 235 -9.51 -10.03 6.84
N VAL A 236 -8.85 -11.18 7.03
CA VAL A 236 -7.84 -11.36 8.07
C VAL A 236 -6.72 -10.33 7.92
N MET A 237 -6.53 -9.52 8.96
CA MET A 237 -5.50 -8.49 8.97
C MET A 237 -4.12 -9.08 9.33
N PHE A 238 -3.07 -8.44 8.82
CA PHE A 238 -1.66 -8.77 9.04
C PHE A 238 -1.27 -10.15 8.46
N GLY A 239 -0.06 -10.62 8.80
CA GLY A 239 0.49 -11.86 8.27
C GLY A 239 1.37 -11.67 7.02
N PRO A 240 1.96 -12.76 6.51
CA PRO A 240 2.86 -12.70 5.37
C PRO A 240 2.12 -12.33 4.08
N SER A 241 2.83 -11.64 3.18
CA SER A 241 2.31 -11.36 1.84
C SER A 241 2.17 -12.64 1.01
N VAL A 242 1.21 -12.64 0.09
CA VAL A 242 1.05 -13.70 -0.92
C VAL A 242 1.82 -13.32 -2.17
N MET A 243 2.51 -14.29 -2.77
CA MET A 243 3.20 -14.07 -4.05
C MET A 243 2.18 -13.72 -5.14
N PRO A 244 2.51 -12.80 -6.07
CA PRO A 244 1.64 -12.53 -7.20
C PRO A 244 1.53 -13.75 -8.11
N PHE A 245 0.37 -13.90 -8.75
CA PHE A 245 0.23 -14.82 -9.87
C PHE A 245 1.10 -14.35 -11.04
N LEU A 246 1.95 -15.25 -11.54
CA LEU A 246 2.81 -15.02 -12.68
C LEU A 246 2.15 -15.61 -13.93
N THR A 247 1.91 -14.78 -14.94
CA THR A 247 1.42 -15.27 -16.23
C THR A 247 2.52 -16.00 -16.99
N PRO A 248 2.19 -16.84 -17.99
CA PRO A 248 3.19 -17.51 -18.82
C PRO A 248 4.17 -16.54 -19.51
N PHE A 249 3.74 -15.30 -19.78
CA PHE A 249 4.53 -14.27 -20.46
C PHE A 249 5.48 -13.49 -19.52
N MET A 250 5.39 -13.69 -18.21
CA MET A 250 6.20 -12.98 -17.21
C MET A 250 7.54 -13.68 -16.99
N GLU A 251 8.40 -13.61 -18.01
CA GLU A 251 9.75 -14.15 -18.01
C GLU A 251 10.80 -13.06 -17.75
N GLY A 252 11.91 -13.39 -17.09
CA GLY A 252 13.01 -12.45 -16.90
C GLY A 252 13.86 -12.67 -15.66
N ARG A 253 14.92 -11.86 -15.55
CA ARG A 253 15.84 -11.89 -14.41
C ARG A 253 15.12 -11.52 -13.12
N GLY A 254 15.27 -12.38 -12.10
CA GLY A 254 14.62 -12.19 -10.80
C GLY A 254 13.18 -12.70 -10.73
N ARG A 255 12.74 -13.50 -11.72
CA ARG A 255 11.46 -14.20 -11.68
C ARG A 255 11.38 -15.04 -10.39
N PRO A 256 10.32 -14.87 -9.59
CA PRO A 256 10.14 -15.72 -8.42
C PRO A 256 10.09 -17.20 -8.81
N GLY A 257 10.69 -18.05 -7.98
CA GLY A 257 10.74 -19.50 -8.24
C GLY A 257 9.38 -20.20 -8.18
N GLN A 258 8.37 -19.56 -7.59
CA GLN A 258 7.00 -20.07 -7.52
C GLN A 258 6.01 -18.94 -7.84
N SER A 259 5.00 -19.28 -8.64
CA SER A 259 3.85 -18.42 -8.89
C SER A 259 2.89 -18.49 -7.70
N GLY A 260 2.29 -17.36 -7.34
CA GLY A 260 1.17 -17.36 -6.40
C GLY A 260 -0.13 -17.86 -7.04
N PRO A 261 -1.16 -18.10 -6.21
CA PRO A 261 -2.52 -18.39 -6.68
C PRO A 261 -3.13 -17.22 -7.44
N LEU A 262 -4.00 -17.50 -8.41
CA LEU A 262 -4.62 -16.50 -9.28
C LEU A 262 -5.38 -15.43 -8.48
N ASP A 263 -6.17 -15.85 -7.49
CA ASP A 263 -6.96 -14.99 -6.61
C ASP A 263 -6.17 -14.49 -5.39
N GLY A 264 -4.89 -14.79 -5.28
CA GLY A 264 -4.08 -14.42 -4.10
C GLY A 264 -4.55 -15.11 -2.81
N ASN A 265 -5.19 -16.29 -2.89
CA ASN A 265 -5.86 -16.97 -1.78
C ASN A 265 -6.99 -16.12 -1.15
N GLY A 266 -7.64 -15.27 -1.94
CA GLY A 266 -8.70 -14.38 -1.44
C GLY A 266 -8.20 -13.18 -0.63
N ARG A 267 -6.89 -13.06 -0.40
CA ARG A 267 -6.32 -11.96 0.37
C ARG A 267 -6.56 -10.62 -0.31
N ARG A 268 -6.88 -9.61 0.50
CA ARG A 268 -6.91 -8.19 0.08
C ARG A 268 -5.66 -7.83 -0.70
N SER A 269 -5.82 -7.00 -1.73
CA SER A 269 -4.75 -6.58 -2.64
C SER A 269 -3.55 -5.97 -1.92
N LEU A 270 -3.78 -5.35 -0.76
CA LEU A 270 -2.75 -4.85 0.17
C LEU A 270 -1.71 -5.91 0.57
N TYR A 271 -2.11 -7.18 0.63
CA TYR A 271 -1.25 -8.30 1.02
C TYR A 271 -0.62 -9.03 -0.17
N VAL A 272 -0.87 -8.59 -1.41
CA VAL A 272 -0.22 -9.15 -2.59
C VAL A 272 1.18 -8.54 -2.71
N ASN A 273 2.20 -9.39 -2.87
CA ASN A 273 3.59 -8.96 -2.90
C ASN A 273 3.89 -8.15 -4.17
N VAL A 274 4.45 -6.95 -4.00
CA VAL A 274 4.86 -6.08 -5.12
C VAL A 274 6.29 -6.41 -5.55
N ARG A 275 6.42 -7.03 -6.72
CA ARG A 275 7.72 -7.33 -7.35
C ARG A 275 7.92 -6.36 -8.52
N ARG A 276 8.93 -5.50 -8.43
CA ARG A 276 9.22 -4.43 -9.42
C ARG A 276 9.10 -4.86 -10.89
N ASN A 277 9.61 -6.04 -11.25
CA ASN A 277 9.60 -6.55 -12.62
C ASN A 277 8.46 -7.53 -12.93
N PHE A 278 7.62 -7.83 -11.94
CA PHE A 278 6.57 -8.86 -12.01
C PHE A 278 5.27 -8.33 -11.38
N LEU A 279 4.83 -7.17 -11.85
CA LEU A 279 3.57 -6.55 -11.45
C LEU A 279 2.38 -7.25 -12.14
N SER A 280 1.23 -7.27 -11.47
CA SER A 280 0.00 -7.83 -12.04
C SER A 280 -0.40 -7.07 -13.31
N PRO A 281 -0.63 -7.75 -14.46
CA PRO A 281 -1.11 -7.09 -15.68
C PRO A 281 -2.44 -6.36 -15.47
N MET A 282 -3.32 -6.92 -14.63
CA MET A 282 -4.58 -6.25 -14.27
C MET A 282 -4.31 -4.93 -13.55
N PHE A 283 -3.37 -4.94 -12.60
CA PHE A 283 -3.04 -3.72 -11.86
C PHE A 283 -2.44 -2.65 -12.76
N LEU A 284 -1.54 -3.05 -13.66
CA LEU A 284 -0.97 -2.13 -14.64
C LEU A 284 -2.02 -1.52 -15.57
N ALA A 285 -3.01 -2.31 -16.02
CA ALA A 285 -4.10 -1.79 -16.85
C ALA A 285 -4.90 -0.68 -16.16
N PHE A 286 -5.03 -0.74 -14.82
CA PHE A 286 -5.78 0.21 -13.99
C PHE A 286 -4.90 1.24 -13.29
N ASP A 287 -3.79 1.62 -13.94
CA ASP A 287 -2.87 2.70 -13.52
C ASP A 287 -2.16 2.45 -12.18
N PHE A 288 -1.83 1.19 -11.86
CA PHE A 288 -1.02 0.90 -10.68
C PHE A 288 0.37 1.55 -10.78
N PRO A 289 0.82 2.26 -9.74
CA PRO A 289 2.04 3.04 -9.78
C PRO A 289 3.24 2.10 -9.85
N THR A 290 4.15 2.41 -10.76
CA THR A 290 5.39 1.65 -10.85
C THR A 290 6.31 2.01 -9.67
N PRO A 291 6.87 1.03 -8.92
CA PRO A 291 7.64 1.29 -7.70
C PRO A 291 9.09 1.71 -8.04
N PHE A 292 9.23 2.74 -8.87
CA PHE A 292 10.50 3.39 -9.21
C PHE A 292 10.62 4.77 -8.58
N THR A 293 9.49 5.43 -8.32
CA THR A 293 9.42 6.78 -7.75
C THR A 293 8.17 6.93 -6.88
N THR A 294 8.17 7.96 -6.03
CA THR A 294 6.99 8.38 -5.29
C THR A 294 5.97 9.04 -6.21
N MET A 295 4.68 8.81 -5.96
CA MET A 295 3.57 9.51 -6.62
C MET A 295 2.57 9.99 -5.57
N GLY A 296 2.31 11.30 -5.50
CA GLY A 296 1.28 11.86 -4.60
C GLY A 296 -0.13 11.83 -5.17
N LYS A 297 -0.27 11.68 -6.49
CA LYS A 297 -1.55 11.45 -7.17
C LYS A 297 -1.35 10.42 -8.28
N ARG A 298 -2.13 9.34 -8.24
CA ARG A 298 -2.14 8.33 -9.31
C ARG A 298 -2.80 8.92 -10.55
N SER A 299 -2.32 8.55 -11.73
CA SER A 299 -3.02 8.82 -12.97
C SER A 299 -4.32 8.01 -13.02
N THR A 300 -5.34 8.57 -13.65
CA THR A 300 -6.60 7.89 -13.92
C THR A 300 -6.85 7.95 -15.42
N SER A 301 -6.64 6.85 -16.10
CA SER A 301 -6.92 6.69 -17.52
C SER A 301 -8.27 5.99 -17.71
N ASN A 302 -8.92 6.27 -18.85
CA ASN A 302 -10.13 5.57 -19.29
C ASN A 302 -9.86 5.08 -20.72
N VAL A 303 -9.13 3.98 -20.82
CA VAL A 303 -8.68 3.42 -22.11
C VAL A 303 -9.42 2.10 -22.40
N PRO A 304 -9.70 1.78 -23.68
CA PRO A 304 -10.37 0.52 -24.03
C PRO A 304 -9.68 -0.74 -23.49
N ALA A 305 -8.36 -0.69 -23.33
CA ALA A 305 -7.57 -1.79 -22.76
C ALA A 305 -8.02 -2.20 -21.34
N GLN A 306 -8.61 -1.28 -20.55
CA GLN A 306 -9.14 -1.58 -19.22
C GLN A 306 -10.40 -2.46 -19.30
N ALA A 307 -11.35 -2.09 -20.17
CA ALA A 307 -12.56 -2.89 -20.41
C ALA A 307 -12.20 -4.27 -20.98
N LEU A 308 -11.24 -4.32 -21.92
CA LEU A 308 -10.70 -5.58 -22.44
C LEU A 308 -10.00 -6.41 -21.36
N THR A 309 -9.34 -5.77 -20.40
CA THR A 309 -8.74 -6.46 -19.26
C THR A 309 -9.82 -7.11 -18.41
N LEU A 310 -10.91 -6.41 -18.07
CA LEU A 310 -12.02 -7.01 -17.32
C LEU A 310 -12.69 -8.15 -18.10
N MET A 311 -12.80 -8.02 -19.42
CA MET A 311 -13.41 -9.03 -20.29
C MET A 311 -12.55 -10.30 -20.43
N ASN A 312 -11.21 -10.19 -20.39
CA ASN A 312 -10.33 -11.32 -20.74
C ASN A 312 -9.49 -11.85 -19.56
N ASN A 313 -9.51 -11.20 -18.39
CA ASN A 313 -8.66 -11.62 -17.29
C ASN A 313 -9.20 -12.91 -16.64
N PRO A 314 -8.38 -13.97 -16.51
CA PRO A 314 -8.81 -15.23 -15.88
C PRO A 314 -9.33 -15.06 -14.45
N LEU A 315 -8.78 -14.10 -13.68
CA LEU A 315 -9.27 -13.79 -12.34
C LEU A 315 -10.71 -13.30 -12.40
N VAL A 316 -11.02 -12.38 -13.31
CA VAL A 316 -12.36 -11.79 -13.44
C VAL A 316 -13.35 -12.87 -13.82
N VAL A 317 -13.05 -13.67 -14.85
CA VAL A 317 -13.90 -14.80 -15.28
C VAL A 317 -14.17 -15.76 -14.11
N GLN A 318 -13.13 -16.15 -13.36
CA GLN A 318 -13.28 -17.05 -12.23
C GLN A 318 -14.13 -16.45 -11.10
N GLN A 319 -13.93 -15.17 -10.75
CA GLN A 319 -14.69 -14.53 -9.69
C GLN A 319 -16.15 -14.30 -10.09
N SER A 320 -16.43 -13.94 -11.34
CA SER A 320 -17.79 -13.78 -11.87
C SER A 320 -18.58 -15.08 -11.82
N ALA A 321 -17.96 -16.21 -12.17
CA ALA A 321 -18.61 -17.52 -12.08
C ALA A 321 -18.97 -17.90 -10.63
N LEU A 322 -18.04 -17.70 -9.69
CA LEU A 322 -18.28 -17.96 -8.27
C LEU A 322 -19.38 -17.07 -7.69
N TRP A 323 -19.43 -15.80 -8.11
CA TRP A 323 -20.45 -14.85 -7.71
C TRP A 323 -21.83 -15.25 -8.25
N ALA A 324 -21.94 -15.55 -9.54
CA ALA A 324 -23.17 -16.03 -10.16
C ALA A 324 -23.69 -17.31 -9.48
N ASP A 325 -22.82 -18.28 -9.20
CA ASP A 325 -23.18 -19.49 -8.46
C ASP A 325 -23.72 -19.18 -7.05
N ALA A 326 -23.19 -18.17 -6.38
CA ALA A 326 -23.67 -17.74 -5.07
C ALA A 326 -25.07 -17.14 -5.15
N VAL A 327 -25.35 -16.30 -6.16
CA VAL A 327 -26.66 -15.71 -6.40
C VAL A 327 -27.70 -16.79 -6.77
N LEU A 328 -27.32 -17.75 -7.63
CA LEU A 328 -28.18 -18.88 -8.01
C LEU A 328 -28.62 -19.74 -6.82
N ARG A 329 -27.77 -19.85 -5.79
CA ARG A 329 -28.10 -20.54 -4.53
C ARG A 329 -28.97 -19.71 -3.59
N ARG A 330 -28.84 -18.37 -3.64
CA ARG A 330 -29.54 -17.44 -2.75
C ARG A 330 -30.97 -17.17 -3.20
N HIS A 331 -31.21 -17.19 -4.51
CA HIS A 331 -32.49 -16.81 -5.12
C HIS A 331 -33.01 -17.89 -6.07
N THR A 332 -34.33 -18.07 -6.09
CA THR A 332 -35.00 -19.06 -6.93
C THR A 332 -35.54 -18.47 -8.22
N ASP A 333 -36.06 -17.24 -8.16
CA ASP A 333 -36.64 -16.57 -9.32
C ASP A 333 -35.60 -15.78 -10.12
N SER A 334 -35.76 -15.73 -11.45
CA SER A 334 -34.83 -15.03 -12.33
C SER A 334 -34.82 -13.52 -12.08
N THR A 335 -35.96 -12.92 -11.73
CA THR A 335 -36.05 -11.50 -11.40
C THR A 335 -35.29 -11.19 -10.13
N GLU A 336 -35.46 -12.01 -9.10
CA GLU A 336 -34.75 -11.88 -7.83
C GLU A 336 -33.24 -12.10 -8.00
N ARG A 337 -32.82 -13.03 -8.85
CA ARG A 337 -31.40 -13.25 -9.16
C ARG A 337 -30.76 -12.05 -9.84
N ILE A 338 -31.44 -11.46 -10.82
CA ILE A 338 -30.97 -10.23 -11.49
C ILE A 338 -30.90 -9.09 -10.47
N ALA A 339 -31.95 -8.89 -9.67
CA ALA A 339 -31.95 -7.88 -8.61
C ALA A 339 -30.79 -8.09 -7.62
N GLY A 340 -30.53 -9.34 -7.22
CA GLY A 340 -29.40 -9.71 -6.37
C GLY A 340 -28.05 -9.37 -6.99
N LEU A 341 -27.84 -9.61 -8.29
CA LEU A 341 -26.61 -9.21 -8.98
C LEU A 341 -26.43 -7.68 -9.01
N TYR A 342 -27.50 -6.92 -9.26
CA TYR A 342 -27.43 -5.46 -9.28
C TYR A 342 -27.17 -4.85 -7.89
N ILE A 343 -27.82 -5.39 -6.85
CA ILE A 343 -27.58 -4.94 -5.47
C ILE A 343 -26.16 -5.29 -5.03
N ASP A 344 -25.68 -6.50 -5.31
CA ASP A 344 -24.33 -6.92 -4.95
C ASP A 344 -23.28 -6.03 -5.65
N ALA A 345 -23.44 -5.74 -6.95
CA ALA A 345 -22.44 -4.98 -7.74
C ALA A 345 -22.53 -3.46 -7.60
N PHE A 346 -23.74 -2.89 -7.52
CA PHE A 346 -23.98 -1.46 -7.62
C PHE A 346 -24.70 -0.86 -6.40
N GLY A 347 -25.17 -1.69 -5.46
CA GLY A 347 -25.88 -1.22 -4.27
C GLY A 347 -27.30 -0.68 -4.53
N ARG A 348 -27.87 -0.95 -5.71
CA ARG A 348 -29.22 -0.54 -6.11
C ARG A 348 -29.94 -1.65 -6.88
N GLU A 349 -31.26 -1.52 -6.99
CA GLU A 349 -32.06 -2.38 -7.87
C GLU A 349 -31.87 -2.00 -9.36
N PRO A 350 -32.06 -2.95 -10.29
CA PRO A 350 -32.05 -2.67 -11.72
C PRO A 350 -33.25 -1.80 -12.10
N THR A 351 -33.10 -0.93 -13.11
CA THR A 351 -34.25 -0.27 -13.74
C THR A 351 -35.09 -1.28 -14.52
N ALA A 352 -36.30 -0.88 -14.92
CA ALA A 352 -37.17 -1.75 -15.74
C ALA A 352 -36.51 -2.14 -17.08
N GLU A 353 -35.76 -1.23 -17.69
CA GLU A 353 -35.01 -1.47 -18.91
C GLU A 353 -33.84 -2.43 -18.68
N GLU A 354 -33.06 -2.22 -17.62
CA GLU A 354 -31.95 -3.10 -17.23
C GLU A 354 -32.42 -4.52 -16.92
N GLN A 355 -33.52 -4.63 -16.17
CA GLN A 355 -34.17 -5.90 -15.84
C GLN A 355 -34.61 -6.64 -17.12
N SER A 356 -35.24 -5.91 -18.04
CA SER A 356 -35.71 -6.48 -19.31
C SER A 356 -34.54 -6.93 -20.19
N ALA A 357 -33.47 -6.12 -20.29
CA ALA A 357 -32.29 -6.44 -21.06
C ALA A 357 -31.54 -7.66 -20.49
N ALA A 358 -31.46 -7.78 -19.16
CA ALA A 358 -30.85 -8.94 -18.50
C ALA A 358 -31.67 -10.22 -18.74
N LEU A 359 -33.00 -10.15 -18.69
CA LEU A 359 -33.87 -11.27 -19.04
C LEU A 359 -33.75 -11.67 -20.52
N GLU A 360 -33.67 -10.69 -21.42
CA GLU A 360 -33.46 -10.93 -22.85
C GLU A 360 -32.10 -11.61 -23.11
N PHE A 361 -31.04 -11.14 -22.44
CA PHE A 361 -29.71 -11.72 -22.52
C PHE A 361 -29.68 -13.18 -22.08
N LEU A 362 -30.36 -13.51 -20.97
CA LEU A 362 -30.44 -14.88 -20.46
C LEU A 362 -31.34 -15.78 -21.33
N GLY A 363 -32.30 -15.19 -22.06
CA GLY A 363 -33.20 -15.90 -22.96
C GLY A 363 -33.92 -17.09 -22.30
N PRO A 364 -34.11 -18.22 -23.01
CA PRO A 364 -34.73 -19.43 -22.44
C PRO A 364 -33.94 -20.02 -21.26
N ALA A 365 -32.64 -19.73 -21.17
CA ALA A 365 -31.80 -20.27 -20.12
C ALA A 365 -32.05 -19.61 -18.75
N ALA A 366 -32.74 -18.46 -18.70
CA ALA A 366 -33.18 -17.83 -17.47
C ALA A 366 -34.00 -18.78 -16.58
N ALA A 367 -34.83 -19.64 -17.18
CA ALA A 367 -35.66 -20.63 -16.49
C ALA A 367 -34.96 -22.00 -16.32
N SER A 368 -33.76 -22.15 -16.90
CA SER A 368 -32.99 -23.39 -16.84
C SER A 368 -32.11 -23.45 -15.59
N SER A 369 -31.65 -24.67 -15.24
CA SER A 369 -30.64 -24.85 -14.20
C SER A 369 -29.20 -24.73 -14.72
N ASP A 370 -29.00 -24.29 -15.96
CA ASP A 370 -27.66 -24.08 -16.52
C ASP A 370 -27.04 -22.79 -15.94
N PRO A 371 -25.91 -22.88 -15.22
CA PRO A 371 -25.28 -21.71 -14.63
C PRO A 371 -24.52 -20.85 -15.65
N ALA A 372 -24.18 -21.36 -16.84
CA ALA A 372 -23.28 -20.66 -17.76
C ALA A 372 -23.79 -19.26 -18.20
N PRO A 373 -25.06 -19.06 -18.59
CA PRO A 373 -25.56 -17.73 -18.96
C PRO A 373 -25.57 -16.74 -17.79
N TRP A 374 -25.68 -17.24 -16.55
CA TRP A 374 -25.58 -16.44 -15.34
C TRP A 374 -24.12 -16.03 -15.05
N HIS A 375 -23.16 -16.91 -15.35
CA HIS A 375 -21.73 -16.58 -15.29
C HIS A 375 -21.41 -15.44 -16.26
N ASP A 376 -21.93 -15.53 -17.49
CA ASP A 376 -21.77 -14.50 -18.52
C ASP A 376 -22.42 -13.18 -18.11
N LEU A 377 -23.65 -13.21 -17.58
CA LEU A 377 -24.34 -12.00 -17.10
C LEU A 377 -23.55 -11.32 -15.96
N ALA A 378 -23.10 -12.09 -14.97
CA ALA A 378 -22.25 -11.57 -13.89
C ALA A 378 -20.96 -10.94 -14.44
N HIS A 379 -20.35 -11.56 -15.44
CA HIS A 379 -19.16 -11.02 -16.10
C HIS A 379 -19.44 -9.72 -16.88
N VAL A 380 -20.58 -9.63 -17.55
CA VAL A 380 -21.04 -8.40 -18.22
C VAL A 380 -21.18 -7.26 -17.20
N LEU A 381 -21.80 -7.52 -16.05
CA LEU A 381 -22.00 -6.49 -15.00
C LEU A 381 -20.68 -5.96 -14.45
N VAL A 382 -19.66 -6.81 -14.30
CA VAL A 382 -18.30 -6.36 -13.94
C VAL A 382 -17.69 -5.42 -14.99
N ASN A 383 -18.09 -5.53 -16.26
CA ASN A 383 -17.60 -4.66 -17.34
C ASN A 383 -18.37 -3.34 -17.48
N VAL A 384 -19.52 -3.21 -16.81
CA VAL A 384 -20.31 -1.96 -16.78
C VAL A 384 -19.52 -0.86 -16.08
N LYS A 385 -19.67 0.38 -16.54
CA LYS A 385 -18.90 1.52 -15.99
C LYS A 385 -19.18 1.76 -14.51
N GLU A 386 -20.42 1.57 -14.07
CA GLU A 386 -20.83 1.68 -12.66
C GLU A 386 -20.04 0.74 -11.72
N PHE A 387 -19.48 -0.36 -12.23
CA PHE A 387 -18.65 -1.25 -11.41
C PHE A 387 -17.29 -0.62 -11.02
N VAL A 388 -16.73 0.24 -11.89
CA VAL A 388 -15.39 0.84 -11.70
C VAL A 388 -15.43 2.34 -11.43
N PHE A 389 -16.61 2.95 -11.48
CA PHE A 389 -16.83 4.36 -11.17
C PHE A 389 -17.85 4.47 -10.02
N VAL A 390 -17.46 5.14 -8.93
CA VAL A 390 -18.30 5.39 -7.76
C VAL A 390 -18.70 6.86 -7.69
N GLU A 391 -19.94 7.11 -7.31
CA GLU A 391 -20.56 8.44 -7.25
C GLU A 391 -20.66 9.04 -5.85
#